data_AF-A0A949AQU7-F1
#
_entry.id   AF-A0A949AQU7-F1
#
_cell.length_a   1.000
_cell.length_b   1.000
_cell.length_c   1.000
_cell.angle_alpha   90.00
_cell.angle_beta   90.00
_cell.angle_gamma   90.00
#
_symmetry.space_group_name_H-M   'P 1'
#
loop_
_entity.id
_entity.type
_entity.pdbx_description
1 polymer ?
#
loop_
_entity_poly.entity_id
_entity_poly.type
_entity_poly.pdbx_seq_one_letter_code
_entity_poly.pdbx_strand_id
1 'polypeptide(L)'
;MEVVYYFDEEEGVSPVKKYLEQYISTDKDSPKKKNYNLNIFADINEKIKHIAGVCDGRPVKPIAKPLKDYPFFEITHRKNKNTLIRLLFFRHNNKMILLNAFDKPDNYKTSAEKGKIKRYLNKTNEYRNKFIKNKKNYEKYE
;
A
#
# COMPACT_ATOMS: atom_id res chain seq x y z
N MET A 1 3.35 7.86 -15.23
CA MET A 1 2.48 8.43 -14.19
C MET A 1 3.31 8.74 -12.94
N GLU A 2 3.08 9.88 -12.28
CA GLU A 2 3.76 10.23 -11.03
C GLU A 2 3.22 9.37 -9.87
N VAL A 3 4.09 8.84 -9.00
CA VAL A 3 3.67 8.13 -7.78
C VAL A 3 3.77 9.08 -6.61
N VAL A 4 2.76 9.09 -5.73
CA VAL A 4 2.75 9.91 -4.51
C VAL A 4 2.18 9.12 -3.34
N TYR A 5 2.62 9.43 -2.14
CA TYR A 5 1.99 8.94 -0.91
C TYR A 5 0.86 9.87 -0.51
N TYR A 6 -0.32 9.33 -0.20
CA TYR A 6 -1.35 10.12 0.49
C TYR A 6 -0.83 10.56 1.87
N PHE A 7 -1.05 11.83 2.22
CA PHE A 7 -0.71 12.40 3.51
C PHE A 7 -1.98 12.69 4.32
N ASP A 8 -2.12 12.09 5.49
CA ASP A 8 -3.21 12.39 6.43
C ASP A 8 -2.80 13.55 7.33
N GLU A 9 -3.26 14.76 7.02
CA GLU A 9 -2.93 15.99 7.76
C GLU A 9 -3.36 15.93 9.24
N GLU A 10 -4.44 15.21 9.56
CA GLU A 10 -4.94 15.06 10.93
C GLU A 10 -3.98 14.26 11.80
N GLU A 11 -3.38 13.21 11.23
CA GLU A 11 -2.47 12.30 11.93
C GLU A 11 -1.00 12.71 11.72
N GLY A 12 -0.72 13.61 10.78
CA GLY A 12 0.64 14.00 10.40
C GLY A 12 1.46 12.88 9.78
N VAL A 13 0.82 11.89 9.13
CA VAL A 13 1.51 10.72 8.57
C VAL A 13 1.05 10.37 7.15
N SER A 14 1.97 9.80 6.38
CA SER A 14 1.64 9.04 5.17
C SER A 14 1.44 7.55 5.51
N PRO A 15 0.21 6.98 5.44
CA PRO A 15 -0.07 5.64 5.97
C PRO A 15 0.77 4.52 5.34
N VAL A 16 1.02 4.59 4.04
CA VAL A 16 1.87 3.62 3.33
C VAL A 16 3.33 3.74 3.78
N LYS A 17 3.86 4.97 3.83
CA LYS A 17 5.23 5.24 4.30
C LYS A 17 5.41 4.76 5.73
N LYS A 18 4.47 5.11 6.63
CA LYS A 18 4.44 4.67 8.02
C LYS A 18 4.44 3.15 8.16
N TYR A 19 3.64 2.44 7.36
CA TYR A 19 3.64 0.98 7.37
C TYR A 19 5.00 0.41 6.92
N LEU A 20 5.63 1.01 5.91
CA LEU A 20 6.90 0.55 5.37
C LEU A 20 8.10 0.81 6.31
N GLU A 21 8.00 1.75 7.25
CA GLU A 21 9.04 2.01 8.26
C GLU A 21 9.47 0.75 9.03
N GLN A 22 8.57 -0.22 9.23
CA GLN A 22 8.88 -1.49 9.91
C GLN A 22 9.96 -2.33 9.19
N TYR A 23 10.25 -2.02 7.93
CA TYR A 23 11.26 -2.69 7.12
C TYR A 23 12.54 -1.86 7.01
N ILE A 24 12.61 -0.65 7.59
CA ILE A 24 13.86 0.11 7.64
C ILE A 24 14.82 -0.66 8.55
N SER A 25 15.98 -1.01 7.99
CA SER A 25 16.98 -1.80 8.71
C SER A 25 17.70 -0.93 9.74
N THR A 26 17.96 -1.50 10.91
CA THR A 26 18.73 -0.88 12.00
C THR A 26 20.07 -1.60 12.19
N ASP A 27 21.00 -0.99 12.90
CA ASP A 27 22.30 -1.63 13.20
C ASP A 27 22.17 -2.89 14.05
N LYS A 28 21.05 -3.03 14.76
CA LYS A 28 20.71 -4.21 15.59
C LYS A 28 20.20 -5.40 14.78
N ASP A 29 19.83 -5.21 13.51
CA ASP A 29 19.28 -6.29 12.69
C ASP A 29 20.36 -7.26 12.21
N SER A 30 20.04 -8.56 12.28
CA SER A 30 20.90 -9.60 11.67
C SER A 30 21.01 -9.42 10.15
N PRO A 31 22.11 -9.86 9.50
CA PRO A 31 22.24 -9.82 8.04
C PRO A 31 21.06 -10.44 7.30
N LYS A 32 20.52 -11.56 7.83
CA LYS A 32 19.34 -12.23 7.30
C LYS A 32 18.09 -11.33 7.33
N LYS A 33 17.87 -10.61 8.43
CA LYS A 33 16.74 -9.70 8.60
C LYS A 33 16.88 -8.46 7.71
N LYS A 34 18.09 -7.89 7.61
CA LYS A 34 18.40 -6.79 6.69
C LYS A 34 18.09 -7.17 5.25
N ASN A 35 18.57 -8.33 4.80
CA ASN A 35 18.32 -8.83 3.45
C ASN A 35 16.81 -9.09 3.19
N TYR A 36 16.11 -9.69 4.16
CA TYR A 36 14.68 -9.91 4.06
C TYR A 36 13.89 -8.59 3.90
N ASN A 37 14.21 -7.59 4.72
CA ASN A 37 13.59 -6.28 4.66
C ASN A 37 13.87 -5.58 3.32
N LEU A 38 15.12 -5.64 2.85
CA LEU A 38 15.53 -5.07 1.57
C LEU A 38 14.76 -5.70 0.40
N ASN A 39 14.61 -7.03 0.40
CA ASN A 39 13.88 -7.74 -0.65
C ASN A 39 12.39 -7.36 -0.68
N ILE A 40 11.74 -7.25 0.49
CA ILE A 40 10.34 -6.77 0.55
C ILE A 40 10.20 -5.38 -0.06
N PHE A 41 11.10 -4.46 0.31
CA PHE A 41 11.10 -3.10 -0.24
C PHE A 41 11.31 -3.09 -1.75
N ALA A 42 12.32 -3.81 -2.24
CA ALA A 42 12.65 -3.89 -3.64
C ALA A 42 11.46 -4.43 -4.46
N ASP A 43 10.86 -5.53 -4.02
CA ASP A 43 9.73 -6.17 -4.72
C ASP A 43 8.49 -5.28 -4.73
N ILE A 44 8.18 -4.59 -3.63
CA ILE A 44 7.04 -3.66 -3.59
C ILE A 44 7.30 -2.47 -4.51
N ASN A 45 8.50 -1.89 -4.46
CA ASN A 45 8.88 -0.76 -5.28
C ASN A 45 8.84 -1.10 -6.78
N GLU A 46 9.34 -2.28 -7.16
CA GLU A 46 9.30 -2.76 -8.54
C GLU A 46 7.85 -2.88 -9.04
N LYS A 47 6.96 -3.45 -8.22
CA LYS A 47 5.53 -3.56 -8.57
C LYS A 47 4.87 -2.20 -8.75
N ILE A 48 5.15 -1.24 -7.85
CA ILE A 48 4.64 0.13 -7.95
C ILE A 48 5.14 0.80 -9.25
N LYS A 49 6.44 0.71 -9.51
CA LYS A 49 7.07 1.28 -10.73
C LYS A 49 6.52 0.64 -11.99
N HIS A 50 6.32 -0.68 -12.01
CA HIS A 50 5.74 -1.39 -13.14
C HIS A 50 4.31 -0.90 -13.41
N ILE A 51 3.48 -0.82 -12.38
CA ILE A 51 2.10 -0.34 -12.53
C ILE A 51 2.07 1.12 -13.00
N ALA A 52 2.84 2.02 -12.38
CA ALA A 52 2.85 3.44 -12.71
C ALA A 52 3.49 3.77 -14.07
N GLY A 53 4.54 3.03 -14.43
CA GLY A 53 5.35 3.27 -15.62
C GLY A 53 4.85 2.53 -16.86
N VAL A 54 4.61 1.22 -16.74
CA VAL A 54 4.26 0.34 -17.88
C VAL A 54 2.74 0.27 -18.06
N CYS A 55 1.99 0.22 -16.97
CA CYS A 55 0.54 0.04 -17.02
C CYS A 55 -0.26 1.35 -16.91
N ASP A 56 0.41 2.50 -16.91
CA ASP A 56 -0.22 3.82 -16.74
C ASP A 56 -1.10 3.89 -15.46
N GLY A 57 -0.70 3.20 -14.39
CA GLY A 57 -1.46 3.11 -13.14
C GLY A 57 -2.66 2.15 -13.18
N ARG A 58 -2.94 1.48 -14.29
CA ARG A 58 -4.04 0.49 -14.38
C ARG A 58 -3.65 -0.80 -13.65
N PRO A 59 -4.57 -1.43 -12.88
CA PRO A 59 -4.27 -2.70 -12.23
C PRO A 59 -4.07 -3.82 -13.25
N VAL A 60 -3.01 -4.61 -13.11
CA VAL A 60 -2.71 -5.76 -13.97
C VAL A 60 -2.49 -7.02 -13.12
N LYS A 61 -3.18 -8.11 -13.45
CA LYS A 61 -2.99 -9.40 -12.77
C LYS A 61 -1.64 -10.01 -13.19
N PRO A 62 -0.93 -10.71 -12.28
CA PRO A 62 -1.30 -11.01 -10.89
C PRO A 62 -0.88 -9.93 -9.87
N ILE A 63 -0.24 -8.84 -10.30
CA ILE A 63 0.37 -7.83 -9.42
C ILE A 63 -0.68 -7.02 -8.66
N ALA A 64 -1.69 -6.55 -9.39
CA ALA A 64 -2.74 -5.70 -8.88
C ALA A 64 -4.12 -6.05 -9.44
N LYS A 65 -5.16 -5.72 -8.67
CA LYS A 65 -6.55 -5.92 -9.07
C LYS A 65 -7.48 -4.90 -8.41
N PRO A 66 -8.67 -4.63 -8.99
CA PRO A 66 -9.71 -3.87 -8.31
C PRO A 66 -10.21 -4.59 -7.06
N LEU A 67 -10.57 -3.80 -6.05
CA LEU A 67 -11.29 -4.27 -4.89
C LEU A 67 -12.79 -4.12 -5.12
N LYS A 68 -13.53 -5.20 -4.87
CA LYS A 68 -14.99 -5.18 -4.96
C LYS A 68 -15.53 -4.15 -3.95
N ASP A 69 -16.51 -3.36 -4.37
CA ASP A 69 -17.21 -2.36 -3.54
C ASP A 69 -16.37 -1.14 -3.11
N TYR A 70 -15.13 -1.01 -3.61
CA TYR A 70 -14.26 0.11 -3.30
C TYR A 70 -13.68 0.76 -4.57
N PRO A 71 -13.62 2.11 -4.63
CA PRO A 71 -13.15 2.85 -5.82
C PRO A 71 -11.61 2.97 -5.87
N PHE A 72 -10.90 1.88 -5.54
CA PHE A 72 -9.45 1.78 -5.52
C PHE A 72 -8.98 0.34 -5.79
N PHE A 73 -7.68 0.20 -6.01
CA PHE A 73 -7.02 -1.04 -6.40
C PHE A 73 -6.10 -1.55 -5.28
N GLU A 74 -5.78 -2.84 -5.31
CA GLU A 74 -4.79 -3.44 -4.41
C GLU A 74 -3.59 -3.99 -5.19
N ILE A 75 -2.39 -3.72 -4.69
CA ILE A 75 -1.15 -4.46 -4.97
C ILE A 75 -0.99 -5.48 -3.86
N THR A 76 -0.67 -6.72 -4.22
CA THR A 76 -0.41 -7.79 -3.25
C THR A 76 1.05 -8.25 -3.31
N HIS A 77 1.69 -8.36 -2.15
CA HIS A 77 3.02 -8.96 -2.00
C HIS A 77 2.98 -10.00 -0.88
N ARG A 78 3.65 -11.14 -1.06
CA ARG A 78 3.64 -12.22 -0.06
C ARG A 78 4.76 -12.00 0.96
N LYS A 79 4.40 -11.65 2.20
CA LYS A 79 5.35 -11.46 3.30
C LYS A 79 5.95 -12.79 3.79
N ASN A 80 5.09 -13.81 3.87
CA ASN A 80 5.45 -15.19 4.24
C ASN A 80 4.30 -16.15 3.82
N LYS A 81 4.38 -17.43 4.23
CA LYS A 81 3.37 -18.45 3.90
C LYS A 81 1.94 -18.07 4.31
N ASN A 82 1.78 -17.31 5.40
CA ASN A 82 0.47 -17.03 6.01
C ASN A 82 0.05 -15.57 5.90
N THR A 83 0.94 -14.66 5.46
CA THR A 83 0.71 -13.22 5.48
C THR A 83 1.02 -12.60 4.11
N LEU A 84 0.09 -11.77 3.65
CA LEU A 84 0.22 -10.90 2.50
C LEU A 84 0.31 -9.44 2.96
N ILE A 85 1.17 -8.67 2.32
CA ILE A 85 1.14 -7.21 2.36
C ILE A 85 0.15 -6.76 1.30
N ARG A 86 -0.84 -5.95 1.71
CA ARG A 86 -1.72 -5.25 0.79
C ARG A 86 -1.36 -3.78 0.79
N LEU A 87 -1.10 -3.25 -0.39
CA LEU A 87 -0.94 -1.82 -0.62
C LEU A 87 -2.10 -1.35 -1.49
N LEU A 88 -2.80 -0.32 -1.04
CA LEU A 88 -4.00 0.20 -1.68
C LEU A 88 -3.69 1.51 -2.38
N PHE A 89 -4.17 1.67 -3.60
CA PHE A 89 -3.91 2.85 -4.41
C PHE A 89 -5.07 3.18 -5.33
N PHE A 90 -5.12 4.42 -5.81
CA PHE A 90 -6.01 4.80 -6.91
C PHE A 90 -5.34 5.78 -7.86
N ARG A 91 -5.94 5.94 -9.03
CA ARG A 91 -5.48 6.89 -10.06
C ARG A 91 -6.27 8.18 -9.92
N HIS A 92 -5.58 9.32 -9.97
CA HIS A 92 -6.22 10.63 -10.10
C HIS A 92 -5.35 11.52 -10.97
N ASN A 93 -5.89 11.98 -12.11
CA ASN A 93 -5.14 12.69 -13.15
C ASN A 93 -3.89 11.90 -13.56
N ASN A 94 -2.72 12.55 -13.64
CA ASN A 94 -1.44 11.90 -13.95
C ASN A 94 -0.72 11.37 -12.68
N LYS A 95 -1.45 11.05 -11.60
CA LYS A 95 -0.90 10.53 -10.35
C LYS A 95 -1.47 9.16 -9.99
N MET A 96 -0.59 8.31 -9.45
CA MET A 96 -0.91 7.09 -8.72
C MET A 96 -0.72 7.37 -7.23
N ILE A 97 -1.82 7.40 -6.48
CA ILE A 97 -1.84 7.79 -5.08
C ILE A 97 -1.88 6.54 -4.22
N LEU A 98 -0.82 6.32 -3.44
CA LEU A 98 -0.72 5.21 -2.49
C LEU A 98 -1.44 5.61 -1.19
N LEU A 99 -2.57 4.96 -0.90
CA LEU A 99 -3.50 5.35 0.17
C LEU A 99 -3.18 4.73 1.52
N ASN A 100 -2.98 3.41 1.56
CA ASN A 100 -2.82 2.67 2.80
C ASN A 100 -2.09 1.34 2.57
N ALA A 101 -1.43 0.80 3.59
CA ALA A 101 -0.81 -0.52 3.54
C ALA A 101 -0.98 -1.28 4.87
N PHE A 102 -1.20 -2.59 4.79
CA PHE A 102 -1.39 -3.44 5.97
C PHE A 102 -1.15 -4.91 5.67
N ASP A 103 -0.93 -5.68 6.75
CA ASP A 103 -0.88 -7.14 6.70
C ASP A 103 -2.29 -7.73 6.62
N LYS A 104 -2.48 -8.67 5.69
CA LYS A 104 -3.67 -9.50 5.56
C LYS A 104 -3.26 -10.98 5.73
N PRO A 105 -4.04 -11.80 6.47
CA PRO A 105 -3.84 -13.24 6.45
C PRO A 105 -4.16 -13.80 5.04
N ASP A 106 -3.35 -14.74 4.56
CA ASP A 106 -3.55 -15.34 3.23
C ASP A 106 -4.96 -15.96 3.15
N ASN A 107 -5.33 -16.69 4.20
CA ASN A 107 -6.66 -17.26 4.42
C ASN A 107 -7.29 -16.69 5.69
N TYR A 108 -8.56 -16.29 5.60
CA TYR A 108 -9.34 -15.87 6.78
C TYR A 108 -9.76 -17.08 7.60
N LYS A 109 -9.40 -17.09 8.88
CA LYS A 109 -9.81 -18.13 9.84
C LYS A 109 -10.99 -17.68 10.68
N THR A 110 -11.14 -16.38 10.92
CA THR A 110 -12.17 -15.84 11.83
C THR A 110 -12.96 -14.68 11.22
N SER A 111 -14.17 -14.45 11.74
CA SER A 111 -14.98 -13.25 11.44
C SER A 111 -14.30 -11.97 11.93
N ALA A 112 -13.57 -12.04 13.05
CA ALA A 112 -12.81 -10.92 13.59
C ALA A 112 -11.72 -10.42 12.62
N GLU A 113 -10.99 -11.35 11.98
CA GLU A 113 -10.00 -10.99 10.95
C GLU A 113 -10.66 -10.29 9.76
N LYS A 114 -11.79 -10.81 9.28
CA LYS A 114 -12.57 -10.17 8.19
C LYS A 114 -13.02 -8.76 8.61
N GLY A 115 -13.49 -8.60 9.84
CA GLY A 115 -13.87 -7.31 10.42
C GLY A 115 -12.71 -6.33 10.47
N LYS A 116 -11.51 -6.77 10.88
CA LYS A 116 -10.29 -5.94 10.87
C LYS A 116 -9.92 -5.47 9.47
N ILE A 117 -9.94 -6.35 8.47
CA ILE A 117 -9.68 -5.94 7.08
C ILE A 117 -10.72 -4.96 6.59
N LYS A 118 -12.02 -5.18 6.87
CA LYS A 118 -13.08 -4.23 6.49
C LYS A 118 -12.85 -2.84 7.08
N ARG A 119 -12.38 -2.74 8.33
CA ARG A 119 -12.01 -1.45 8.96
C ARG A 119 -10.88 -0.76 8.19
N TYR A 120 -9.83 -1.48 7.81
CA TYR A 120 -8.76 -0.88 6.99
C TYR A 120 -9.26 -0.40 5.63
N LEU A 121 -10.14 -1.16 4.97
CA LEU A 121 -10.72 -0.76 3.68
C LEU A 121 -11.60 0.49 3.80
N ASN A 122 -12.42 0.57 4.85
CA ASN A 122 -13.24 1.75 5.13
C ASN A 122 -12.36 2.98 5.40
N LYS A 123 -11.34 2.83 6.25
CA LYS A 123 -10.38 3.92 6.54
C LYS A 123 -9.64 4.38 5.27
N THR A 124 -9.30 3.45 4.40
CA THR A 124 -8.68 3.77 3.09
C THR A 124 -9.64 4.55 2.19
N ASN A 125 -10.93 4.24 2.23
CA ASN A 125 -11.94 5.01 1.49
C ASN A 125 -12.08 6.43 2.05
N GLU A 126 -11.98 6.62 3.37
CA GLU A 126 -11.90 7.95 3.98
C GLU A 126 -10.70 8.73 3.46
N TYR A 127 -9.50 8.13 3.44
CA TYR A 127 -8.29 8.75 2.88
C TYR A 127 -8.45 9.21 1.44
N ARG A 128 -9.04 8.35 0.60
CA ARG A 128 -9.36 8.73 -0.79
C ARG A 128 -10.29 9.93 -0.86
N ASN A 129 -11.36 9.94 -0.05
CA ASN A 129 -12.32 11.04 -0.02
C ASN A 129 -11.69 12.34 0.49
N LYS A 130 -10.82 12.27 1.50
CA LYS A 130 -10.01 13.42 1.97
C LYS A 130 -9.11 13.95 0.85
N PHE A 131 -8.38 13.08 0.14
CA PHE A 131 -7.54 13.50 -0.99
C PHE A 131 -8.36 14.14 -2.12
N ILE A 132 -9.53 13.61 -2.45
CA ILE A 132 -10.38 14.19 -3.51
C ILE A 132 -10.84 15.61 -3.14
N LYS A 133 -11.10 15.85 -1.84
CA LYS A 133 -11.44 17.19 -1.32
C LYS A 133 -10.23 18.13 -1.32
N ASN A 134 -9.06 17.64 -0.91
CA ASN A 134 -7.81 18.39 -0.93
C ASN A 134 -6.70 17.63 -1.68
N LYS A 135 -6.58 17.92 -2.98
CA LYS A 135 -5.68 17.21 -3.92
C LYS A 135 -4.20 17.51 -3.69
N LYS A 136 -3.87 18.37 -2.73
CA LYS A 136 -2.49 18.70 -2.32
C LYS A 136 -2.01 17.85 -1.15
N ASN A 137 -2.87 17.00 -0.57
CA ASN A 137 -2.55 16.17 0.59
C ASN A 137 -1.76 14.93 0.18
N TYR A 138 -0.51 15.15 -0.24
CA TYR A 138 0.41 14.09 -0.60
C TYR A 138 1.86 14.44 -0.29
N GLU A 139 2.65 13.41 -0.04
CA GLU A 139 4.10 13.46 -0.05
C GLU A 139 4.64 12.87 -1.37
N LYS A 140 5.83 13.34 -1.78
CA LYS A 140 6.53 12.77 -2.94
C LYS A 140 6.94 11.34 -2.65
N TYR A 141 6.93 10.51 -3.70
CA TYR A 141 7.49 9.17 -3.66
C TYR A 141 9.00 9.24 -3.89
N GLU A 142 9.77 9.09 -2.81
CA GLU A 142 11.24 9.04 -2.79
C GLU A 142 11.73 7.64 -2.40
#